data_AF-A0A1M6TLU2-F1
#
_entry.id   AF-A0A1M6TLU2-F1
#
_cell.length_a   1.000
_cell.length_b   1.000
_cell.length_c   1.000
_cell.angle_alpha   90.00
_cell.angle_beta   90.00
_cell.angle_gamma   90.00
#
_symmetry.space_group_name_H-M   'P 1'
#
loop_
_entity.id
_entity.type
_entity.pdbx_description
1 polymer ?
#
loop_
_entity_poly.entity_id
_entity_poly.type
_entity_poly.pdbx_seq_one_letter_code
_entity_poly.pdbx_strand_id
1 'polypeptide(L)'
;MENLYVDNLRFDHIRDIVPDKVDGKVRTFFPQQAYENRENLPLHQYGTGPFCRFTIPRLSVEGVYLIRVNGAVKYVGECENLGHRFNMGYGNISPRNCFVGGQPTNCRINHHIYMAANESADIKLYFHETKDRFEVERTLIETLNSEWNIARGKNGATDRAVNEGARSSKPESSDVRSGLPRNSSC
;
A
#
# COMPACT_ATOMS: atom_id res chain seq x y z
N MET A 1 14.14 4.28 -23.23
CA MET A 1 13.22 3.71 -22.22
C MET A 1 12.47 2.60 -22.91
N GLU A 2 12.52 1.39 -22.36
CA GLU A 2 11.83 0.23 -22.93
C GLU A 2 10.36 0.30 -22.50
N ASN A 3 9.45 0.47 -23.45
CA ASN A 3 8.02 0.45 -23.19
C ASN A 3 7.53 -1.00 -23.22
N LEU A 4 6.62 -1.33 -22.31
CA LEU A 4 5.97 -2.63 -22.26
C LEU A 4 4.52 -2.49 -22.74
N TYR A 5 4.07 -3.42 -23.57
CA TYR A 5 2.66 -3.50 -23.96
C TYR A 5 2.03 -4.71 -23.28
N VAL A 6 0.92 -4.50 -22.57
CA VAL A 6 0.13 -5.55 -21.93
C VAL A 6 -1.33 -5.30 -22.25
N ASP A 7 -2.03 -6.25 -22.86
CA ASP A 7 -3.42 -6.12 -23.29
C ASP A 7 -3.70 -4.81 -24.07
N ASN A 8 -2.79 -4.48 -25.02
CA ASN A 8 -2.80 -3.25 -25.82
C ASN A 8 -2.61 -1.93 -25.05
N LEU A 9 -2.36 -1.98 -23.75
CA LEU A 9 -2.01 -0.83 -22.94
C LEU A 9 -0.50 -0.63 -22.92
N ARG A 10 -0.07 0.61 -23.16
CA ARG A 10 1.34 1.00 -23.05
C ARG A 10 1.67 1.30 -21.60
N PHE A 11 2.71 0.66 -21.10
CA PHE A 11 3.33 0.91 -19.82
C PHE A 11 4.74 1.48 -20.01
N ASP A 12 4.99 2.63 -19.41
CA ASP A 12 6.31 3.26 -19.41
C ASP A 12 7.16 2.70 -18.27
N HIS A 13 8.42 2.38 -18.57
CA HIS A 13 9.38 2.04 -17.53
C HIS A 13 9.71 3.27 -16.69
N ILE A 14 9.40 3.20 -15.39
CA ILE A 14 9.64 4.30 -14.45
C ILE A 14 11.02 4.18 -13.83
N ARG A 15 11.34 3.01 -13.28
CA ARG A 15 12.58 2.79 -12.52
C ARG A 15 12.81 1.31 -12.24
N ASP A 16 14.07 0.95 -12.09
CA ASP A 16 14.48 -0.31 -11.46
C ASP A 16 14.36 -0.17 -9.93
N ILE A 17 13.67 -1.11 -9.28
CA ILE A 17 13.54 -1.11 -7.83
C ILE A 17 14.82 -1.68 -7.24
N VAL A 18 15.63 -0.80 -6.66
CA VAL A 18 16.90 -1.17 -6.02
C VAL A 18 16.81 -0.89 -4.52
N PRO A 19 16.71 -1.94 -3.70
CA PRO A 19 16.79 -1.80 -2.25
C PRO A 19 18.12 -1.25 -1.75
N ASP A 20 18.08 -0.57 -0.59
CA ASP A 20 19.24 -0.18 0.18
C ASP A 20 20.13 -1.41 0.46
N LYS A 21 21.45 -1.24 0.35
CA LYS A 21 22.44 -2.30 0.57
C LYS A 21 23.45 -1.94 1.66
N VAL A 22 23.95 -2.96 2.35
CA VAL A 22 25.12 -2.90 3.24
C VAL A 22 26.04 -4.04 2.84
N ASP A 23 27.31 -3.75 2.57
CA ASP A 23 28.30 -4.73 2.12
C ASP A 23 27.83 -5.58 0.92
N GLY A 24 27.15 -4.94 -0.03
CA GLY A 24 26.63 -5.58 -1.25
C GLY A 24 25.36 -6.41 -1.06
N LYS A 25 24.91 -6.63 0.19
CA LYS A 25 23.68 -7.37 0.52
C LYS A 25 22.51 -6.43 0.76
N VAL A 26 21.29 -6.89 0.45
CA VAL A 26 20.07 -6.12 0.76
C VAL A 26 20.00 -5.87 2.26
N ARG A 27 19.82 -4.62 2.66
CA ARG A 27 19.67 -4.24 4.06
C ARG A 27 18.31 -4.71 4.57
N THR A 28 18.34 -5.51 5.63
CA THR A 28 17.14 -6.05 6.27
C THR A 28 16.56 -5.08 7.31
N PHE A 29 15.24 -4.96 7.34
CA PHE A 29 14.50 -4.15 8.30
C PHE A 29 13.39 -4.95 9.00
N PHE A 30 13.18 -4.64 10.28
CA PHE A 30 12.11 -5.18 11.14
C PHE A 30 11.38 -4.04 11.87
N PRO A 31 10.58 -3.24 11.13
CA PRO A 31 9.97 -2.01 11.65
C PRO A 31 9.04 -2.27 12.84
N GLN A 32 8.44 -3.46 12.95
CA GLN A 32 7.59 -3.84 14.07
C GLN A 32 8.29 -3.74 15.43
N GLN A 33 9.62 -3.90 15.47
CA GLN A 33 10.39 -3.79 16.72
C GLN A 33 10.46 -2.36 17.25
N ALA A 34 10.25 -1.36 16.38
CA ALA A 34 10.26 0.05 16.75
C ALA A 34 8.87 0.60 17.10
N TYR A 35 7.81 -0.23 17.07
CA TYR A 35 6.45 0.20 17.36
C TYR A 35 6.15 0.14 18.86
N GLU A 36 5.71 1.25 19.44
CA GLU A 36 5.16 1.27 20.80
C GLU A 36 3.73 0.69 20.81
N ASN A 37 3.65 -0.64 20.90
CA ASN A 37 2.39 -1.39 20.81
C ASN A 37 1.60 -1.37 22.12
N ARG A 38 1.09 -0.21 22.52
CA ARG A 38 0.36 -0.03 23.80
C ARG A 38 -0.87 -0.94 23.94
N GLU A 39 -1.48 -1.30 22.82
CA GLU A 39 -2.67 -2.15 22.74
C GLU A 39 -2.36 -3.65 22.66
N ASN A 40 -1.07 -4.05 22.72
CA ASN A 40 -0.62 -5.44 22.60
C ASN A 40 -1.20 -6.17 21.37
N LEU A 41 -1.34 -5.46 20.26
CA LEU A 41 -1.87 -6.03 19.03
C LEU A 41 -0.95 -7.13 18.51
N PRO A 42 -1.48 -8.27 18.04
CA PRO A 42 -0.66 -9.29 17.40
C PRO A 42 -0.19 -8.81 16.01
N LEU A 43 0.93 -9.37 15.54
CA LEU A 43 1.33 -9.25 14.14
C LEU A 43 0.33 -9.99 13.25
N HIS A 44 0.05 -9.44 12.08
CA HIS A 44 -0.68 -10.20 11.05
C HIS A 44 0.28 -11.14 10.30
N GLN A 45 -0.24 -12.06 9.48
CA GLN A 45 0.55 -13.10 8.79
C GLN A 45 1.76 -12.60 7.97
N TYR A 46 1.72 -11.38 7.41
CA TYR A 46 2.84 -10.77 6.67
C TYR A 46 3.69 -9.80 7.49
N GLY A 47 3.45 -9.69 8.81
CA GLY A 47 3.93 -8.59 9.65
C GLY A 47 5.31 -8.81 10.23
N THR A 48 5.80 -10.05 10.19
CA THR A 48 7.10 -10.48 10.73
C THR A 48 8.28 -9.97 9.90
N GLY A 49 8.07 -9.72 8.60
CA GLY A 49 9.16 -9.45 7.66
C GLY A 49 9.95 -10.72 7.32
N PRO A 50 11.23 -10.61 6.92
CA PRO A 50 12.02 -9.38 6.75
C PRO A 50 11.47 -8.41 5.70
N PHE A 51 11.89 -7.15 5.79
CA PHE A 51 11.57 -6.10 4.82
C PHE A 51 12.83 -5.43 4.27
N CYS A 52 12.69 -4.75 3.14
CA CYS A 52 13.70 -3.86 2.57
C CYS A 52 13.25 -2.40 2.60
N ARG A 53 14.16 -1.47 2.27
CA ARG A 53 13.83 -0.08 1.95
C ARG A 53 14.30 0.28 0.56
N PHE A 54 13.52 1.11 -0.12
CA PHE A 54 13.86 1.67 -1.43
C PHE A 54 13.00 2.90 -1.70
N THR A 55 13.35 3.67 -2.74
CA THR A 55 12.57 4.82 -3.19
C THR A 55 12.48 4.89 -4.71
N ILE A 56 11.39 5.46 -5.20
CA ILE A 56 11.20 5.83 -6.61
C ILE A 56 11.09 7.37 -6.74
N PRO A 57 11.23 7.94 -7.95
CA PRO A 57 10.94 9.36 -8.18
C PRO A 57 9.56 9.76 -7.68
N ARG A 58 9.43 10.99 -7.15
CA ARG A 58 8.15 11.52 -6.67
C ARG A 58 7.28 11.93 -7.85
N LEU A 59 6.48 10.99 -8.35
CA LEU A 59 5.53 11.20 -9.44
C LEU A 59 4.11 11.29 -8.88
N SER A 60 3.46 12.44 -9.06
CA SER A 60 2.10 12.70 -8.59
C SER A 60 1.07 12.37 -9.67
N VAL A 61 1.13 11.14 -10.18
CA VAL A 61 0.29 10.61 -11.26
C VAL A 61 -0.58 9.47 -10.74
N GLU A 62 -1.79 9.35 -11.29
CA GLU A 62 -2.72 8.26 -10.98
C GLU A 62 -2.82 7.26 -12.14
N GLY A 63 -3.08 6.00 -11.83
CA GLY A 63 -3.12 4.94 -12.83
C GLY A 63 -2.78 3.57 -12.26
N VAL A 64 -2.26 2.72 -13.14
CA VAL A 64 -1.94 1.32 -12.84
C VAL A 64 -0.45 1.08 -13.00
N TYR A 65 0.15 0.36 -12.06
CA TYR A 65 1.55 -0.04 -12.11
C TYR A 65 1.72 -1.55 -12.19
N LEU A 66 2.84 -1.96 -12.77
CA LEU A 66 3.29 -3.34 -12.80
C LEU A 66 4.65 -3.44 -12.10
N ILE A 67 4.80 -4.45 -11.25
CA ILE A 67 6.12 -4.88 -10.76
C ILE A 67 6.52 -6.10 -11.58
N ARG A 68 7.63 -5.98 -12.31
CA ARG A 68 8.25 -7.09 -13.03
C ARG A 68 9.46 -7.60 -12.28
N VAL A 69 9.63 -8.92 -12.28
CA VAL A 69 10.80 -9.60 -11.74
C VAL A 69 11.33 -10.55 -12.81
N ASN A 70 12.58 -10.38 -13.23
CA ASN A 70 13.21 -11.16 -14.29
C ASN A 70 12.35 -11.24 -15.57
N GLY A 71 11.73 -10.12 -15.93
CA GLY A 71 10.85 -10.02 -17.11
C GLY A 71 9.43 -10.57 -16.93
N ALA A 72 9.08 -11.24 -15.83
CA ALA A 72 7.69 -11.66 -15.58
C ALA A 72 6.92 -10.58 -14.80
N VAL A 73 5.67 -10.27 -15.18
CA VAL A 73 4.79 -9.44 -14.33
C VAL A 73 4.41 -10.26 -13.10
N LYS A 74 4.81 -9.77 -11.92
CA LYS A 74 4.54 -10.43 -10.65
C LYS A 74 3.41 -9.77 -9.87
N TYR A 75 3.20 -8.47 -10.07
CA TYR A 75 2.16 -7.73 -9.38
C TYR A 75 1.58 -6.62 -10.24
N VAL A 76 0.26 -6.49 -10.19
CA VAL A 76 -0.53 -5.37 -10.73
C VAL A 76 -1.16 -4.61 -9.57
N GLY A 77 -1.11 -3.29 -9.59
CA GLY A 77 -1.87 -2.49 -8.63
C GLY A 77 -2.25 -1.11 -9.14
N GLU A 78 -3.25 -0.50 -8.52
CA GLU A 78 -3.66 0.89 -8.78
C GLU A 78 -3.16 1.89 -7.72
N CYS A 79 -3.08 3.16 -8.11
CA CYS A 79 -2.88 4.26 -7.18
C CYS A 79 -3.39 5.61 -7.72
N GLU A 80 -3.76 6.50 -6.79
CA GLU A 80 -4.02 7.92 -7.07
C GLU A 80 -2.73 8.76 -7.14
N ASN A 81 -1.66 8.27 -6.52
CA ASN A 81 -0.36 8.93 -6.50
C ASN A 81 0.76 7.88 -6.42
N LEU A 82 1.45 7.67 -7.54
CA LEU A 82 2.48 6.65 -7.67
C LEU A 82 3.62 6.84 -6.67
N GLY A 83 4.15 8.07 -6.57
CA GLY A 83 5.22 8.40 -5.65
C GLY A 83 4.86 8.11 -4.19
N HIS A 84 3.63 8.44 -3.78
CA HIS A 84 3.14 8.16 -2.43
C HIS A 84 2.95 6.66 -2.19
N ARG A 85 2.33 5.93 -3.13
CA ARG A 85 2.07 4.48 -3.02
C ARG A 85 3.36 3.69 -2.76
N PHE A 86 4.41 4.03 -3.48
CA PHE A 86 5.71 3.37 -3.33
C PHE A 86 6.49 3.95 -2.15
N ASN A 87 6.74 5.26 -2.06
CA ASN A 87 7.66 5.78 -1.06
C ASN A 87 7.12 5.77 0.39
N MET A 88 5.80 5.84 0.56
CA MET A 88 5.14 5.78 1.89
C MET A 88 4.48 4.43 2.17
N GLY A 89 4.33 3.58 1.14
CA GLY A 89 3.78 2.24 1.26
C GLY A 89 4.87 1.19 1.13
N TYR A 90 5.15 0.74 -0.09
CA TYR A 90 6.02 -0.41 -0.33
C TYR A 90 7.49 -0.19 -0.01
N GLY A 91 8.04 1.00 -0.26
CA GLY A 91 9.45 1.33 -0.11
C GLY A 91 9.88 1.60 1.32
N ASN A 92 8.94 1.82 2.24
CA ASN A 92 9.21 2.04 3.65
C ASN A 92 8.04 1.56 4.51
N ILE A 93 8.14 0.34 5.03
CA ILE A 93 7.08 -0.23 5.87
C ILE A 93 7.00 0.50 7.21
N SER A 94 5.89 1.22 7.40
CA SER A 94 5.54 1.80 8.70
C SER A 94 5.31 0.70 9.75
N PRO A 95 5.84 0.84 10.98
CA PRO A 95 5.70 -0.18 12.02
C PRO A 95 4.25 -0.61 12.30
N ARG A 96 3.30 0.34 12.30
CA ARG A 96 1.86 0.05 12.48
C ARG A 96 1.33 -0.93 11.43
N ASN A 97 1.87 -0.91 10.21
CA ASN A 97 1.38 -1.77 9.13
C ASN A 97 1.57 -3.25 9.42
N CYS A 98 2.51 -3.64 10.27
CA CYS A 98 2.84 -5.05 10.58
C CYS A 98 1.82 -5.74 11.49
N PHE A 99 0.96 -4.97 12.17
CA PHE A 99 0.05 -5.46 13.20
C PHE A 99 -1.39 -5.62 12.67
N VAL A 100 -2.22 -6.36 13.38
CA VAL A 100 -3.66 -6.46 13.06
C VAL A 100 -4.29 -5.06 13.00
N GLY A 101 -5.09 -4.83 11.95
CA GLY A 101 -5.64 -3.52 11.58
C GLY A 101 -4.68 -2.63 10.78
N GLY A 102 -3.48 -3.12 10.45
CA GLY A 102 -2.50 -2.44 9.58
C GLY A 102 -2.79 -2.60 8.09
N GLN A 103 -1.74 -2.57 7.27
CA GLN A 103 -1.82 -2.70 5.81
C GLN A 103 -1.02 -3.91 5.31
N PRO A 104 -1.63 -5.12 5.31
CA PRO A 104 -0.93 -6.36 4.98
C PRO A 104 -0.36 -6.39 3.57
N THR A 105 -1.01 -5.74 2.60
CA THR A 105 -0.51 -5.64 1.22
C THR A 105 0.83 -4.93 1.16
N ASN A 106 1.07 -3.89 1.96
CA ASN A 106 2.35 -3.19 1.94
C ASN A 106 3.46 -4.12 2.41
N CYS A 107 3.25 -4.77 3.55
CA CYS A 107 4.19 -5.72 4.12
C CYS A 107 4.50 -6.86 3.14
N ARG A 108 3.46 -7.46 2.56
CA ARG A 108 3.61 -8.58 1.62
C ARG A 108 4.37 -8.22 0.35
N ILE A 109 3.99 -7.11 -0.31
CA ILE A 109 4.65 -6.69 -1.55
C ILE A 109 6.10 -6.28 -1.29
N ASN A 110 6.39 -5.57 -0.20
CA ASN A 110 7.77 -5.28 0.17
C ASN A 110 8.57 -6.56 0.45
N HIS A 111 8.00 -7.50 1.19
CA HIS A 111 8.67 -8.77 1.49
C HIS A 111 9.02 -9.55 0.21
N HIS A 112 8.11 -9.59 -0.77
CA HIS A 112 8.41 -10.19 -2.07
C HIS A 112 9.53 -9.47 -2.82
N ILE A 113 9.56 -8.13 -2.80
CA ILE A 113 10.67 -7.33 -3.36
C ILE A 113 11.99 -7.67 -2.64
N TYR A 114 11.97 -7.79 -1.30
CA TYR A 114 13.14 -8.18 -0.52
C TYR A 114 13.66 -9.56 -0.92
N MET A 115 12.79 -10.55 -1.11
CA MET A 115 13.18 -11.89 -1.53
C MET A 115 13.77 -11.89 -2.94
N ALA A 116 13.08 -11.28 -3.90
CA ALA A 116 13.58 -11.16 -5.27
C ALA A 116 14.95 -10.44 -5.32
N ALA A 117 15.14 -9.38 -4.53
CA ALA A 117 16.40 -8.64 -4.51
C ALA A 117 17.55 -9.45 -3.87
N ASN A 118 17.27 -10.29 -2.88
CA ASN A 118 18.27 -11.21 -2.31
C ASN A 118 18.69 -12.31 -3.29
N GLU A 119 17.79 -12.70 -4.19
CA GLU A 119 18.09 -13.59 -5.32
C GLU A 119 18.78 -12.85 -6.48
N SER A 120 19.16 -11.58 -6.29
CA SER A 120 19.76 -10.73 -7.33
C SER A 120 18.90 -10.59 -8.59
N ALA A 121 17.58 -10.71 -8.46
CA ALA A 121 16.65 -10.57 -9.56
C ALA A 121 16.59 -9.11 -10.07
N ASP A 122 16.30 -8.96 -11.37
CA ASP A 122 15.99 -7.68 -11.99
C ASP A 122 14.55 -7.29 -11.66
N ILE A 123 14.36 -6.24 -10.86
CA ILE A 123 13.04 -5.77 -10.41
C ILE A 123 12.75 -4.42 -11.06
N LYS A 124 11.67 -4.33 -11.82
CA LYS A 124 11.31 -3.13 -12.59
C LYS A 124 9.89 -2.65 -12.29
N LEU A 125 9.74 -1.34 -12.18
CA LEU A 125 8.48 -0.65 -12.06
C LEU A 125 8.07 -0.07 -13.41
N TYR A 126 6.87 -0.44 -13.85
CA TYR A 126 6.22 0.10 -15.03
C TYR A 126 4.91 0.78 -14.66
N PHE A 127 4.48 1.77 -15.44
CA PHE A 127 3.28 2.54 -15.15
C PHE A 127 2.48 2.92 -16.39
N HIS A 128 1.16 2.87 -16.25
CA HIS A 128 0.18 3.35 -17.21
C HIS A 128 -0.71 4.38 -16.52
N GLU A 129 -0.56 5.65 -16.92
CA GLU A 129 -1.38 6.75 -16.40
C GLU A 129 -2.81 6.65 -16.95
N THR A 130 -3.80 6.61 -16.05
CA THR A 130 -5.21 6.52 -16.44
C THR A 130 -6.14 6.90 -15.28
N LYS A 131 -7.32 7.43 -15.61
CA LYS A 131 -8.41 7.67 -14.65
C LYS A 131 -9.22 6.40 -14.38
N ASP A 132 -9.23 5.45 -15.30
CA ASP A 132 -10.00 4.21 -15.23
C ASP A 132 -9.24 3.09 -14.49
N ARG A 133 -8.43 3.48 -13.50
CA ARG A 133 -7.44 2.63 -12.84
C ARG A 133 -8.01 1.34 -12.23
N PHE A 134 -9.23 1.37 -11.72
CA PHE A 134 -9.87 0.20 -11.12
C PHE A 134 -10.27 -0.84 -12.17
N GLU A 135 -10.83 -0.39 -13.31
CA GLU A 135 -11.22 -1.30 -14.38
C GLU A 135 -9.99 -1.92 -15.03
N VAL A 136 -8.98 -1.09 -15.32
CA VAL A 136 -7.70 -1.53 -15.88
C VAL A 136 -6.98 -2.51 -14.94
N GLU A 137 -6.87 -2.20 -13.65
CA GLU A 137 -6.26 -3.11 -12.66
C GLU A 137 -6.95 -4.46 -12.64
N ARG A 138 -8.28 -4.48 -12.53
CA ARG A 138 -9.07 -5.71 -12.47
C ARG A 138 -8.87 -6.55 -13.73
N THR A 139 -9.01 -5.95 -14.92
CA THR A 139 -8.81 -6.66 -16.19
C THR A 139 -7.43 -7.28 -16.25
N LEU A 140 -6.38 -6.54 -15.90
CA LEU A 140 -5.00 -7.05 -15.92
C LEU A 140 -4.77 -8.15 -14.87
N ILE A 141 -5.36 -8.07 -13.68
CA ILE A 141 -5.27 -9.14 -12.69
C ILE A 141 -5.93 -10.43 -13.20
N GLU A 142 -7.10 -10.30 -13.84
CA GLU A 142 -7.85 -11.43 -14.39
C GLU A 142 -7.13 -12.07 -15.59
N THR A 143 -6.50 -11.28 -16.46
CA THR A 143 -5.81 -11.78 -17.65
C THR A 143 -4.42 -12.35 -17.33
N LEU A 144 -3.66 -11.68 -16.46
CA LEU A 144 -2.27 -12.06 -16.19
C LEU A 144 -2.14 -13.14 -15.12
N ASN A 145 -3.14 -13.30 -14.24
CA ASN A 145 -3.08 -14.20 -13.08
C ASN A 145 -1.75 -14.09 -12.31
N SER A 146 -1.34 -12.84 -12.04
CA SER A 146 -0.03 -12.51 -11.47
C SER A 146 0.15 -13.09 -10.07
N GLU A 147 1.29 -13.73 -9.84
CA GLU A 147 1.58 -14.52 -8.61
C GLU A 147 1.40 -13.74 -7.30
N TRP A 148 1.71 -12.45 -7.28
CA TRP A 148 1.61 -11.63 -6.07
C TRP A 148 0.25 -10.93 -5.94
N ASN A 149 -0.71 -11.15 -6.84
CA ASN A 149 -2.09 -10.69 -6.69
C ASN A 149 -2.92 -11.78 -5.99
N ILE A 150 -3.38 -11.51 -4.77
CA ILE A 150 -4.23 -12.45 -4.00
C ILE A 150 -5.72 -12.17 -4.23
N ALA A 151 -6.08 -10.90 -4.45
CA ALA A 151 -7.45 -10.45 -4.68
C ALA A 151 -7.63 -9.99 -6.14
N ARG A 152 -8.87 -10.02 -6.63
CA ARG A 152 -9.24 -9.70 -8.03
C ARG A 152 -9.37 -8.20 -8.34
N GLY A 153 -8.80 -7.32 -7.52
CA GLY A 153 -8.92 -5.86 -7.66
C GLY A 153 -10.17 -5.26 -6.98
N LYS A 154 -10.30 -3.94 -6.99
CA LYS A 154 -11.44 -3.22 -6.38
C LYS A 154 -12.60 -3.04 -7.36
N ASN A 155 -13.83 -3.11 -6.86
CA ASN A 155 -15.03 -2.77 -7.63
C ASN A 155 -15.30 -1.26 -7.52
N GLY A 156 -15.06 -0.51 -8.60
CA GLY A 156 -15.19 0.96 -8.64
C GLY A 156 -16.57 1.53 -8.24
N ALA A 157 -17.63 0.72 -8.26
CA ALA A 157 -18.99 1.13 -7.92
C ALA A 157 -19.36 0.91 -6.44
N THR A 158 -18.79 -0.07 -5.75
CA THR A 158 -19.20 -0.44 -4.37
C THR A 158 -18.41 0.28 -3.28
N ASP A 159 -17.14 0.65 -3.53
CA ASP A 159 -16.28 1.22 -2.48
C ASP A 159 -16.55 2.70 -2.18
N ARG A 160 -17.14 3.46 -3.13
CA ARG A 160 -17.54 4.86 -2.91
C ARG A 160 -18.68 4.98 -1.89
N ALA A 161 -19.65 4.05 -1.94
CA ALA A 161 -20.81 4.06 -1.04
C ALA A 161 -20.44 3.73 0.42
N VAL A 162 -19.40 2.91 0.65
CA VAL A 162 -18.96 2.54 2.00
C VAL A 162 -18.29 3.72 2.73
N ASN A 163 -17.61 4.60 1.99
CA ASN A 163 -16.90 5.75 2.59
C ASN A 163 -17.82 6.93 2.92
N GLU A 164 -18.96 7.08 2.23
CA GLU A 164 -19.96 8.11 2.53
C GLU A 164 -20.85 7.73 3.74
N GLY A 165 -21.13 6.44 3.94
CA GLY A 165 -21.90 5.96 5.10
C GLY A 165 -21.17 6.05 6.44
N ALA A 166 -19.83 6.04 6.45
CA ALA A 166 -19.02 6.07 7.67
C ALA A 166 -18.88 7.46 8.32
N ARG A 167 -19.34 8.53 7.65
CA ARG A 167 -19.28 9.92 8.18
C ARG A 167 -20.53 10.39 8.92
N SER A 168 -21.62 9.61 8.93
CA SER A 168 -22.88 10.02 9.55
C SER A 168 -23.35 9.05 10.63
N SER A 169 -22.62 9.01 11.75
CA SER A 169 -23.14 8.49 13.03
C SER A 169 -22.26 8.92 14.20
N LYS A 170 -22.38 10.18 14.61
CA LYS A 170 -22.15 10.56 16.01
C LYS A 170 -23.50 10.89 16.63
N PRO A 171 -23.94 10.21 17.72
CA PRO A 171 -25.10 10.64 18.46
C PRO A 171 -24.76 11.86 19.32
N GLU A 172 -25.64 12.86 19.30
CA GLU A 172 -25.62 13.99 20.24
C GLU A 172 -25.82 13.49 21.68
N SER A 173 -24.88 13.80 22.57
CA SER A 173 -25.04 13.59 24.00
C SER A 173 -25.83 14.75 24.61
N SER A 174 -27.01 14.47 25.13
CA SER A 174 -27.81 15.38 25.93
C SER A 174 -27.36 15.36 27.39
N ASP A 175 -26.59 16.38 27.81
CA ASP A 175 -26.29 16.61 29.23
C ASP A 175 -27.44 17.36 29.91
N VAL A 176 -28.15 16.65 30.78
CA VAL A 176 -29.12 17.18 31.74
C VAL A 176 -28.34 17.88 32.87
N ARG A 177 -28.38 19.22 32.92
CA ARG A 177 -27.92 19.98 34.10
C ARG A 177 -29.06 20.11 35.12
N SER A 178 -28.92 19.38 36.22
CA SER A 178 -29.62 19.58 37.48
C SER A 178 -29.26 20.92 38.11
N GLY A 179 -30.25 21.58 38.70
CA GLY A 179 -30.14 22.92 39.27
C GLY A 179 -29.52 22.96 40.68
N LEU A 180 -29.00 24.13 41.01
CA LEU A 180 -28.70 24.58 42.38
C LEU A 180 -29.14 26.05 42.52
N PRO A 181 -29.69 26.47 43.67
CA PRO A 181 -30.36 27.75 43.82
C PRO A 181 -29.39 28.90 44.11
N ARG A 182 -29.82 30.12 43.75
CA ARG A 182 -29.15 31.39 44.04
C ARG A 182 -29.47 31.80 45.48
N ASN A 183 -28.44 32.03 46.29
CA ASN A 183 -28.54 32.83 47.51
C ASN A 183 -28.50 34.32 47.14
N SER A 184 -29.54 35.05 47.54
CA SER A 184 -29.57 36.51 47.56
C SER A 184 -29.14 36.98 48.95
N SER A 185 -28.23 37.96 48.99
CA SER A 185 -27.91 38.72 50.20
C SER A 185 -28.90 39.87 50.36
N CYS A 186 -29.51 39.96 51.54
CA CYS A 186 -29.83 41.16 52.33
C CYS A 186 -30.13 40.70 53.76
#